data_AF-A0AAW2S5S1-F1
#
_entry.id   AF-A0AAW2S5S1-F1
#
_cell.length_a   1.000
_cell.length_b   1.000
_cell.length_c   1.000
_cell.angle_alpha   90.00
_cell.angle_beta   90.00
_cell.angle_gamma   90.00
#
_symmetry.space_group_name_H-M   'P 1'
#
loop_
_entity.id
_entity.type
_entity.pdbx_description
1 polymer ?
#
loop_
_entity_poly.entity_id
_entity_poly.type
_entity_poly.pdbx_seq_one_letter_code
_entity_poly.pdbx_strand_id
1 'polypeptide(L)' 'VVGESRRKEEYLCFAEHFCACYSFFYDIVNKGEQLSCKHQLAARLAASTGTCVDVKVSDEELALLLAKL' A
#
# COMPACT_ATOMS: atom_id res chain seq x y z
N VAL A 1 -2.32 -6.56 18.08
CA VAL A 1 -1.28 -5.51 17.95
C VAL A 1 -1.97 -4.23 17.50
N VAL A 2 -2.19 -3.26 18.38
CA VAL A 2 -2.78 -1.96 17.98
C VAL A 2 -1.65 -1.14 17.36
N GLY A 3 -1.44 -1.33 16.06
CA GLY A 3 -0.46 -0.58 15.28
C GLY A 3 -0.99 0.81 14.98
N GLU A 4 -0.92 1.70 15.97
CA GLU A 4 -1.17 3.13 15.77
C GLU A 4 -0.10 3.67 14.81
N SER A 5 -0.51 4.03 13.59
CA SER A 5 0.30 4.87 12.72
C SER A 5 0.33 6.27 13.35
N ARG A 6 1.27 6.50 14.27
CA ARG A 6 1.38 7.78 15.00
C ARG A 6 1.80 8.95 14.09
N ARG A 7 2.25 8.66 12.88
CA ARG A 7 2.45 9.62 11.78
C ARG A 7 1.50 9.29 10.62
N LYS A 8 1.03 10.34 9.94
CA LYS A 8 0.47 10.22 8.57
C LYS A 8 1.62 9.86 7.64
N GLU A 9 1.98 8.58 7.61
CA GLU A 9 2.90 8.04 6.62
C GLU A 9 2.08 7.62 5.42
N GLU A 10 2.48 8.10 4.25
CA GLU A 10 1.95 7.63 2.98
C GLU A 10 2.71 6.34 2.62
N TYR A 11 1.96 5.29 2.25
CA TYR A 11 2.55 4.01 1.85
C TYR A 11 2.27 3.76 0.37
N LEU A 12 3.29 3.37 -0.39
CA LEU A 12 3.07 2.74 -1.68
C LEU A 12 2.42 1.38 -1.47
N CYS A 13 1.26 1.17 -2.08
CA CYS A 13 0.51 -0.08 -1.96
C CYS A 13 -0.08 -0.48 -3.31
N PHE A 14 0.37 -1.62 -3.83
CA PHE A 14 -0.28 -2.34 -4.91
C PHE A 14 -1.18 -3.42 -4.30
N ALA A 15 -2.49 -3.25 -4.47
CA ALA A 15 -3.56 -3.99 -3.80
C ALA A 15 -3.34 -5.51 -3.75
N GLU A 16 -2.76 -6.11 -4.79
CA GLU A 16 -2.55 -7.56 -4.88
C GLU A 16 -1.12 -8.00 -4.59
N HIS A 17 -0.12 -7.17 -4.85
CA HIS A 17 1.26 -7.65 -4.99
C HIS A 17 2.23 -7.11 -3.93
N PHE A 18 1.99 -5.90 -3.41
CA PHE A 18 3.03 -5.22 -2.63
C PHE A 18 2.47 -4.14 -1.72
N CYS A 19 3.09 -3.96 -0.55
CA CYS A 19 2.94 -2.75 0.23
C CYS A 19 4.24 -2.42 0.96
N ALA A 20 4.64 -1.15 0.95
CA ALA A 20 5.86 -0.67 1.60
C ALA A 20 5.80 -0.68 3.15
N CYS A 21 4.68 -1.11 3.75
CA CYS A 21 4.55 -1.14 5.20
C CYS A 21 5.30 -2.33 5.84
N TYR A 22 5.77 -2.14 7.07
CA TYR A 22 6.49 -3.17 7.83
C TYR A 22 5.75 -4.53 7.92
N SER A 23 4.43 -4.49 8.17
CA SER A 23 3.61 -5.71 8.32
C SER A 23 3.56 -6.55 7.04
N PHE A 24 3.65 -5.93 5.85
CA PHE A 24 3.70 -6.68 4.60
C PHE A 24 4.96 -7.56 4.55
N PHE A 25 6.13 -6.97 4.82
CA PHE A 25 7.37 -7.73 4.82
C PHE A 25 7.42 -8.77 5.95
N TYR A 26 6.97 -8.40 7.15
CA TYR A 26 7.10 -9.27 8.31
C TYR A 26 6.06 -10.41 8.33
N ASP A 27 4.77 -10.09 8.24
CA ASP A 27 3.69 -11.07 8.44
C ASP A 27 3.37 -11.88 7.18
N ILE A 28 3.55 -11.28 5.99
CA ILE A 28 3.16 -11.88 4.71
C ILE A 28 4.36 -12.51 4.01
N VAL A 29 5.41 -11.72 3.75
CA VAL A 29 6.58 -12.21 3.00
C VAL A 29 7.43 -13.16 3.84
N ASN A 30 7.88 -12.72 5.02
CA ASN A 30 8.81 -13.50 5.84
C ASN A 30 8.13 -14.68 6.53
N LYS A 31 6.93 -14.46 7.09
CA LYS A 31 6.23 -15.49 7.87
C LYS A 31 5.19 -16.29 7.09
N GLY A 32 4.58 -15.71 6.05
CA GLY A 32 3.46 -16.34 5.34
C GLY A 32 2.22 -16.58 6.20
N GLU A 33 2.09 -15.90 7.34
CA GLU A 33 0.99 -16.09 8.30
C GLU A 33 -0.27 -15.32 7.88
N GLN A 34 -0.12 -14.28 7.06
CA GLN A 34 -1.22 -13.44 6.59
C GLN A 34 -1.23 -13.38 5.07
N LEU A 35 -2.43 -13.27 4.49
CA LEU A 35 -2.60 -13.12 3.03
C LEU A 35 -2.47 -11.67 2.56
N SER A 36 -2.63 -10.70 3.46
CA SER A 36 -2.66 -9.29 3.12
C SER A 36 -2.42 -8.40 4.34
N CYS A 37 -1.84 -7.21 4.12
CA CYS A 37 -1.75 -6.19 5.16
C CYS A 37 -3.02 -5.33 5.14
N LYS A 38 -3.24 -4.54 6.21
CA LYS A 38 -4.40 -3.63 6.30
C LYS A 38 -4.47 -2.63 5.13
N HIS A 39 -3.32 -2.23 4.56
CA HIS A 39 -3.27 -1.29 3.45
C HIS A 39 -3.71 -1.92 2.12
N GLN A 40 -3.33 -3.18 1.87
CA GLN A 40 -3.81 -3.92 0.71
C GLN A 40 -5.32 -4.14 0.78
N LEU A 41 -5.85 -4.45 1.97
CA LEU A 41 -7.29 -4.54 2.20
C LEU A 41 -7.99 -3.20 1.96
N ALA A 42 -7.45 -2.10 2.48
CA ALA A 42 -8.00 -0.76 2.27
C ALA A 42 -7.99 -0.36 0.78
N ALA A 43 -6.91 -0.65 0.05
CA ALA A 43 -6.80 -0.36 -1.39
C ALA A 43 -7.83 -1.15 -2.21
N ARG A 44 -7.99 -2.46 -1.94
CA ARG A 44 -9.01 -3.30 -2.59
C ARG A 44 -10.42 -2.80 -2.28
N LEU A 45 -10.67 -2.43 -1.04
CA LEU A 45 -11.97 -1.91 -0.62
C LEU A 45 -12.27 -0.61 -1.35
N ALA A 46 -11.34 0.35 -1.39
CA ALA A 46 -11.53 1.63 -2.05
C ALA A 46 -11.81 1.49 -3.56
N ALA A 47 -11.10 0.58 -4.25
CA ALA A 47 -11.38 0.26 -5.64
C ALA A 47 -12.77 -0.35 -5.82
N SER A 48 -13.16 -1.28 -4.93
CA SER A 48 -14.46 -1.97 -4.99
C SER A 48 -15.64 -1.05 -4.68
N THR A 49 -15.45 -0.05 -3.81
CA THR A 49 -16.47 0.94 -3.44
C THR A 49 -16.46 2.18 -4.33
N GLY A 50 -15.53 2.28 -5.29
CA GLY A 50 -15.36 3.46 -6.13
C GLY A 50 -14.96 4.72 -5.34
N THR A 51 -14.32 4.55 -4.18
CA THR A 51 -13.86 5.67 -3.33
C THR A 51 -12.37 5.97 -3.54
N CYS A 52 -11.71 5.28 -4.48
CA CYS A 52 -10.37 5.64 -4.93
C CYS A 52 -10.40 6.93 -5.77
N VAL A 53 -9.31 7.68 -5.71
CA VAL A 53 -9.10 8.85 -6.57
C VAL A 53 -8.09 8.46 -7.64
N ASP A 54 -8.57 8.34 -8.87
CA ASP A 54 -7.71 8.05 -10.02
C ASP A 54 -7.11 9.34 -10.57
N VAL A 55 -5.77 9.39 -10.66
CA VAL A 55 -5.03 10.52 -11.18
C VAL A 55 -4.15 10.04 -12.34
N LYS A 56 -4.33 10.66 -13.50
CA LYS A 56 -3.41 10.45 -14.63
C LYS A 56 -2.19 11.33 -14.42
N VAL A 57 -1.01 10.72 -14.42
CA VAL A 57 0.30 11.39 -14.28
C VAL A 57 1.12 11.22 -15.55
N SER A 58 2.11 12.10 -15.78
CA SER A 58 3.07 11.93 -16.87
C SER A 58 4.11 10.85 -16.54
N ASP A 59 4.86 10.40 -17.55
CA ASP A 59 5.94 9.43 -17.35
C ASP A 59 7.04 9.99 -16.44
N GLU A 60 7.32 11.29 -16.52
CA GLU A 60 8.28 11.99 -15.66
C GLU A 60 7.81 12.04 -14.20
N GLU A 61 6.52 12.32 -13.96
CA GLU A 61 5.92 12.32 -12.64
C GLU A 61 5.93 10.91 -12.03
N LEU A 62 5.56 9.89 -12.82
CA LEU A 62 5.61 8.50 -12.41
C LEU A 62 7.04 8.09 -12.03
N ALA A 63 8.03 8.41 -12.86
CA ALA A 63 9.43 8.13 -12.57
C ALA A 63 9.88 8.79 -11.26
N LEU A 64 9.46 10.03 -10.99
CA LEU A 64 9.77 10.75 -9.76
C LEU A 64 9.10 10.15 -8.52
N LEU A 65 7.87 9.64 -8.65
CA LEU A 65 7.18 8.92 -7.58
C LEU A 65 7.90 7.61 -7.24
N LEU A 66 8.31 6.87 -8.27
CA LEU A 66 9.02 5.60 -8.10
C LEU A 66 10.46 5.78 -7.59
N ALA A 67 11.12 6.89 -7.90
CA ALA A 67 12.48 7.18 -7.43
C ALA A 67 12.58 7.54 -5.94
N LYS A 68 11.44 7.85 -5.30
CA LYS A 68 11.35 8.19 -3.86
C LYS A 68 11.05 6.97 -2.97
N LEU A 69 11.04 5.78 -3.57
CA LEU A 69 10.81 4.50 -2.89
C LEU A 69 12.06 3.99 -2.16
#